data_AF-A0A3Q3WP42-F1
#
_entry.id   AF-A0A3Q3WP42-F1
#
_cell.length_a   1.000
_cell.length_b   1.000
_cell.length_c   1.000
_cell.angle_alpha   90.00
_cell.angle_beta   90.00
_cell.angle_gamma   90.00
#
_symmetry.space_group_name_H-M   'P 1'
#
loop_
_entity.id
_entity.type
_entity.pdbx_description
1 polymer ?
#
loop_
_entity_poly.entity_id
_entity_poly.type
_entity_poly.pdbx_seq_one_letter_code
_entity_poly.pdbx_strand_id
1 'polypeptide(L)'
;MTAEEQTSEGQHAIQMEGEDVTPKKDGGVLKLVKREGTGTTLPMTGDKVLVHYVGTLVDGTHFDSSRDRGEKFSFELGKGQVIKAWDIGVATMRVGELCQLICKPEYAYGSAGSPPKIPPNATLIFEVELFEFRGEDITEDEDGGIIRRIITKGQGYSKPNEGAAVEVTLEGSCEGRVFDERELKFEIGDGENLGLPAGVERAIMAMEQGEEALFTMKPKYAFGNAGNSNYNIPGGATLKYKIKLVAFEKAKESWEMNTAEKLEQSSIVKEKGTQYFKEGKYKQASVQYKRIVSWLEHESGLSEEDEKKAKALQLAAHLNLAMCFLKLQEPNQCICANISFVQLYPANKAAKSQVVFCQKRIKEQHEKDKLIYANMFQKFAERDSKVCFLQCPPGGGIRFSTHLTAHLKKFNAFFLSLSLALSLSLSLSLPPHVSRKWRG
;
A
#
# COMPACT_ATOMS: atom_id res chain seq x y z
N MET A 1 60.45 -3.91 -45.25
CA MET A 1 59.14 -3.54 -44.70
C MET A 1 58.19 -4.67 -45.02
N THR A 2 58.03 -5.61 -44.10
CA THR A 2 57.11 -6.74 -44.20
C THR A 2 56.18 -6.64 -43.01
N ALA A 3 54.89 -6.62 -43.30
CA ALA A 3 53.82 -6.63 -42.32
C ALA A 3 53.84 -7.96 -41.57
N GLU A 4 53.89 -7.90 -40.25
CA GLU A 4 53.62 -9.05 -39.38
C GLU A 4 52.14 -8.98 -39.00
N GLU A 5 51.40 -9.97 -39.48
CA GLU A 5 50.02 -10.25 -39.12
C GLU A 5 49.93 -10.60 -37.62
N GLN A 6 49.20 -9.79 -36.86
CA GLN A 6 48.64 -10.21 -35.58
C GLN A 6 47.28 -10.84 -35.84
N THR A 7 47.23 -12.17 -35.82
CA THR A 7 45.98 -12.93 -35.65
C THR A 7 46.15 -13.82 -34.42
N SER A 8 45.60 -13.37 -33.30
CA SER A 8 45.32 -14.24 -32.15
C SER A 8 43.98 -13.86 -31.52
N GLU A 9 42.89 -14.07 -32.27
CA GLU A 9 41.58 -14.24 -31.64
C GLU A 9 41.47 -15.68 -31.16
N GLY A 10 41.84 -15.89 -29.90
CA GLY A 10 41.55 -17.15 -29.22
C GLY A 10 40.03 -17.30 -29.10
N GLN A 11 39.47 -18.24 -29.86
CA GLN A 11 38.13 -18.76 -29.60
C GLN A 11 38.15 -19.39 -28.20
N HIS A 12 37.76 -18.64 -27.19
CA HIS A 12 37.44 -19.20 -25.88
C HIS A 12 36.24 -20.14 -26.09
N ALA A 13 36.51 -21.45 -26.10
CA ALA A 13 35.48 -22.46 -26.15
C ALA A 13 34.47 -22.20 -25.03
N ILE A 14 33.19 -22.07 -25.39
CA ILE A 14 32.11 -21.89 -24.44
C ILE A 14 32.08 -23.12 -23.55
N GLN A 15 32.32 -22.95 -22.25
CA GLN A 15 32.21 -24.04 -21.29
C GLN A 15 30.73 -24.47 -21.20
N MET A 16 30.45 -25.71 -21.60
CA MET A 16 29.09 -26.28 -21.67
C MET A 16 28.70 -27.07 -20.40
N GLU A 17 29.36 -26.79 -19.28
CA GLU A 17 29.18 -27.47 -18.00
C GLU A 17 28.74 -26.45 -16.93
N GLY A 18 27.92 -26.90 -15.99
CA GLY A 18 27.42 -26.07 -14.90
C GLY A 18 26.53 -26.87 -13.95
N GLU A 19 26.16 -26.26 -12.82
CA GLU A 19 25.20 -26.83 -11.88
C GLU A 19 23.80 -26.84 -12.52
N ASP A 20 23.11 -27.98 -12.45
CA ASP A 20 21.72 -28.07 -12.88
C ASP A 20 20.80 -27.38 -11.86
N VAL A 21 20.22 -26.25 -12.27
CA VAL A 21 19.34 -25.43 -11.43
C VAL A 21 17.86 -25.72 -11.68
N THR A 22 17.49 -26.68 -12.53
CA THR A 22 16.06 -26.97 -12.75
C THR A 22 15.43 -27.67 -11.55
N PRO A 23 14.17 -27.37 -11.24
CA PRO A 23 13.44 -28.08 -10.18
C PRO A 23 13.33 -29.59 -10.43
N LYS A 24 13.30 -30.00 -11.71
CA LYS A 24 13.17 -31.41 -12.13
C LYS A 24 14.51 -32.14 -12.22
N LYS A 25 15.64 -31.43 -12.11
CA LYS A 25 16.99 -31.97 -12.31
C LYS A 25 17.16 -32.72 -13.63
N ASP A 26 16.65 -32.13 -14.70
CA ASP A 26 16.63 -32.67 -16.07
C ASP A 26 17.72 -32.09 -16.98
N GLY A 27 18.64 -31.30 -16.42
CA GLY A 27 19.70 -30.60 -17.14
C GLY A 27 19.17 -29.59 -18.15
N GLY A 28 17.96 -29.08 -17.97
CA GLY A 28 17.34 -28.09 -18.86
C GLY A 28 17.98 -26.70 -18.78
N VAL A 29 18.48 -26.35 -17.59
CA VAL A 29 19.12 -25.07 -17.30
C VAL A 29 20.36 -25.35 -16.45
N LEU A 30 21.54 -25.19 -17.04
CA LEU A 30 22.81 -25.31 -16.33
C LEU A 30 23.35 -23.92 -16.03
N LYS A 31 23.88 -23.73 -14.82
CA LYS A 31 24.43 -22.47 -14.34
C LYS A 31 25.91 -22.62 -14.00
N LEU A 32 26.73 -21.71 -14.51
CA LEU A 32 28.14 -21.58 -14.13
C LEU A 32 28.38 -20.17 -13.59
N VAL A 33 28.80 -20.05 -12.34
CA VAL A 33 29.14 -18.74 -11.75
C VAL A 33 30.51 -18.31 -12.25
N LYS A 34 30.58 -17.18 -12.96
CA LYS A 34 31.83 -16.56 -13.44
C LYS A 34 32.41 -15.59 -12.41
N ARG A 35 31.53 -14.90 -11.67
CA ARG A 35 31.89 -14.01 -10.57
C ARG A 35 30.84 -14.10 -9.49
N GLU A 36 31.28 -14.36 -8.26
CA GLU A 36 30.42 -14.40 -7.09
C GLU A 36 29.77 -13.06 -6.81
N GLY A 37 28.52 -13.10 -6.35
CA GLY A 37 27.82 -11.94 -5.82
C GLY A 37 28.08 -11.74 -4.32
N THR A 38 27.34 -10.80 -3.74
CA THR A 38 27.42 -10.45 -2.31
C THR A 38 26.09 -10.71 -1.60
N GLY A 39 26.16 -10.88 -0.28
CA GLY A 39 24.99 -11.15 0.56
C GLY A 39 24.46 -12.58 0.43
N THR A 40 23.39 -12.86 1.18
CA THR A 40 22.76 -14.19 1.26
C THR A 40 21.32 -14.20 0.73
N THR A 41 20.77 -13.03 0.42
CA THR A 41 19.38 -12.91 -0.04
C THR A 41 19.32 -13.10 -1.54
N LEU A 42 18.38 -13.93 -1.99
CA LEU A 42 18.10 -14.18 -3.40
C LEU A 42 16.80 -13.46 -3.82
N PRO A 43 16.65 -13.11 -5.10
CA PRO A 43 15.38 -12.67 -5.66
C PRO A 43 14.27 -13.71 -5.45
N MET A 44 13.06 -13.24 -5.15
CA MET A 44 11.87 -14.08 -5.01
C MET A 44 10.89 -13.87 -6.17
N THR A 45 9.89 -14.74 -6.27
CA THR A 45 8.80 -14.55 -7.25
C THR A 45 8.12 -13.20 -7.02
N GLY A 46 7.89 -12.44 -8.09
CA GLY A 46 7.32 -11.09 -8.05
C GLY A 46 8.35 -9.98 -7.83
N ASP A 47 9.59 -10.28 -7.44
CA ASP A 47 10.61 -9.25 -7.31
C ASP A 47 10.92 -8.63 -8.69
N LYS A 48 11.04 -7.30 -8.72
CA LYS A 48 11.56 -6.58 -9.87
C LYS A 48 13.07 -6.68 -9.87
N VAL A 49 13.63 -7.37 -10.84
CA VAL A 49 15.09 -7.56 -10.99
C VAL A 49 15.65 -6.61 -12.03
N LEU A 50 16.93 -6.29 -11.89
CA LEU A 50 17.68 -5.41 -12.79
C LEU A 50 18.99 -6.10 -13.18
N VAL A 51 19.15 -6.40 -14.47
CA VAL A 51 20.25 -7.21 -14.98
C VAL A 51 20.91 -6.57 -16.20
N HIS A 52 22.18 -6.91 -16.44
CA HIS A 52 22.72 -6.95 -17.81
C HIS A 52 22.81 -8.38 -18.29
N TYR A 53 22.79 -8.53 -19.61
CA TYR A 53 22.96 -9.81 -20.26
C TYR A 53 23.55 -9.68 -21.66
N VAL A 54 24.15 -10.79 -22.09
CA VAL A 54 24.59 -11.07 -23.47
C VAL A 54 24.08 -12.46 -23.83
N GLY A 55 23.40 -12.59 -24.97
CA GLY A 55 22.84 -13.84 -25.47
C GLY A 55 23.53 -14.31 -26.75
N THR A 56 24.00 -15.56 -26.74
CA THR A 56 24.67 -16.20 -27.88
C THR A 56 24.10 -17.59 -28.18
N LEU A 57 24.21 -18.01 -29.43
CA LEU A 57 24.02 -19.41 -29.82
C LEU A 57 25.25 -20.24 -29.42
N VAL A 58 25.14 -21.57 -29.53
CA VAL A 58 26.23 -22.52 -29.20
C VAL A 58 27.46 -22.33 -30.09
N ASP A 59 27.28 -21.86 -31.33
CA ASP A 59 28.36 -21.52 -32.25
C ASP A 59 29.04 -20.17 -31.95
N GLY A 60 28.61 -19.47 -30.90
CA GLY A 60 29.12 -18.16 -30.50
C GLY A 60 28.40 -16.98 -31.17
N THR A 61 27.45 -17.23 -32.08
CA THR A 61 26.72 -16.15 -32.76
C THR A 61 25.92 -15.33 -31.74
N HIS A 62 26.27 -14.06 -31.62
CA HIS A 62 25.58 -13.10 -30.76
C HIS A 62 24.22 -12.70 -31.36
N PHE A 63 23.14 -12.83 -30.60
CA PHE A 63 21.78 -12.49 -31.07
C PHE A 63 21.16 -11.29 -30.36
N ASP A 64 21.52 -11.04 -29.10
CA ASP A 64 20.98 -9.92 -28.32
C ASP A 64 21.84 -9.60 -27.07
N SER A 65 22.01 -8.31 -26.76
CA SER A 65 22.73 -7.82 -25.59
C SER A 65 22.11 -6.53 -25.08
N SER A 66 21.93 -6.45 -23.77
CA SER A 66 21.55 -5.20 -23.10
C SER A 66 22.72 -4.23 -22.95
N ARG A 67 23.97 -4.71 -22.97
CA ARG A 67 25.15 -3.88 -22.88
C ARG A 67 25.31 -3.02 -24.14
N ASP A 68 24.96 -3.56 -25.29
CA ASP A 68 25.01 -2.86 -26.59
C ASP A 68 24.00 -1.70 -26.62
N ARG A 69 22.93 -1.80 -25.82
CA ARG A 69 21.93 -0.73 -25.65
C ARG A 69 22.33 0.30 -24.59
N GLY A 70 23.35 0.02 -23.77
CA GLY A 70 23.78 0.89 -22.68
C GLY A 70 22.82 0.98 -21.48
N GLU A 71 21.72 0.22 -21.49
CA GLU A 71 20.67 0.26 -20.46
C GLU A 71 20.44 -1.12 -19.85
N LYS A 72 20.27 -1.16 -18.52
CA LYS A 72 19.96 -2.40 -17.80
C LYS A 72 18.55 -2.87 -18.15
N PHE A 73 18.38 -4.18 -18.27
CA PHE A 73 17.08 -4.79 -18.51
C PHE A 73 16.39 -5.06 -17.17
N SER A 74 15.11 -4.70 -17.06
CA SER A 74 14.29 -4.94 -15.87
C SER A 74 13.09 -5.78 -16.21
N PHE A 75 12.77 -6.75 -15.35
CA PHE A 75 11.58 -7.59 -15.46
C PHE A 75 11.14 -8.09 -14.08
N GLU A 76 9.93 -8.63 -14.01
CA GLU A 76 9.39 -9.28 -12.81
C GLU A 76 9.67 -10.78 -12.83
N LEU A 77 10.38 -11.27 -11.81
CA LEU A 77 10.82 -12.64 -11.73
C LEU A 77 9.65 -13.60 -11.46
N GLY A 78 9.59 -14.72 -12.19
CA GLY A 78 8.59 -15.78 -11.98
C GLY A 78 7.18 -15.44 -12.47
N LYS A 79 7.04 -14.37 -13.26
CA LYS A 79 5.77 -13.94 -13.89
C LYS A 79 5.68 -14.34 -15.37
N GLY A 80 6.68 -15.03 -15.92
CA GLY A 80 6.69 -15.44 -17.32
C GLY A 80 6.90 -14.29 -18.31
N GLN A 81 7.48 -13.16 -17.86
CA GLN A 81 7.88 -12.05 -18.73
C GLN A 81 9.12 -12.38 -19.57
N VAL A 82 9.87 -13.40 -19.16
CA VAL A 82 11.09 -13.90 -19.81
C VAL A 82 10.98 -15.40 -20.05
N ILE A 83 11.96 -15.99 -20.75
CA ILE A 83 12.02 -17.44 -20.94
C ILE A 83 12.12 -18.18 -19.60
N LYS A 84 11.59 -19.40 -19.53
CA LYS A 84 11.56 -20.21 -18.29
C LYS A 84 12.95 -20.38 -17.67
N ALA A 85 13.99 -20.50 -18.51
CA ALA A 85 15.35 -20.63 -18.05
C ALA A 85 15.84 -19.41 -17.24
N TRP A 86 15.41 -18.21 -17.59
CA TRP A 86 15.73 -16.99 -16.86
C TRP A 86 14.99 -16.91 -15.53
N ASP A 87 13.70 -17.25 -15.52
CA ASP A 87 12.91 -17.31 -14.28
C ASP A 87 13.53 -18.27 -13.25
N ILE A 88 14.10 -19.39 -13.70
CA ILE A 88 14.80 -20.35 -12.85
C ILE A 88 16.20 -19.86 -12.49
N GLY A 89 17.01 -19.45 -13.49
CA GLY A 89 18.41 -19.11 -13.30
C GLY A 89 18.62 -17.87 -12.44
N VAL A 90 17.90 -16.77 -12.73
CA VAL A 90 18.05 -15.49 -12.01
C VAL A 90 17.59 -15.60 -10.56
N ALA A 91 16.62 -16.47 -10.25
CA ALA A 91 16.18 -16.75 -8.88
C ALA A 91 17.29 -17.34 -7.99
N THR A 92 18.35 -17.89 -8.59
CA THR A 92 19.50 -18.45 -7.85
C THR A 92 20.66 -17.47 -7.70
N MET A 93 20.56 -16.25 -8.27
CA MET A 93 21.67 -15.30 -8.31
C MET A 93 21.71 -14.39 -7.08
N ARG A 94 22.93 -14.04 -6.65
CA ARG A 94 23.17 -12.98 -5.66
C ARG A 94 23.40 -11.62 -6.32
N VAL A 95 23.19 -10.54 -5.58
CA VAL A 95 23.49 -9.19 -6.07
C VAL A 95 24.98 -9.05 -6.40
N GLY A 96 25.30 -8.61 -7.61
CA GLY A 96 26.65 -8.49 -8.17
C GLY A 96 27.17 -9.74 -8.90
N GLU A 97 26.45 -10.85 -8.81
CA GLU A 97 26.84 -12.11 -9.44
C GLU A 97 26.81 -11.99 -10.97
N LEU A 98 27.84 -12.55 -11.61
CA LEU A 98 27.89 -12.79 -13.05
C LEU A 98 27.87 -14.31 -13.26
N CYS A 99 26.85 -14.82 -13.94
CA CYS A 99 26.75 -16.24 -14.27
C CYS A 99 26.52 -16.46 -15.77
N GLN A 100 26.84 -17.68 -16.21
CA GLN A 100 26.47 -18.20 -17.50
C GLN A 100 25.36 -19.22 -17.33
N LEU A 101 24.27 -19.04 -18.09
CA LEU A 101 23.14 -19.94 -18.17
C LEU A 101 23.16 -20.64 -19.52
N ILE A 102 23.15 -21.96 -19.52
CA ILE A 102 22.98 -22.80 -20.70
C ILE A 102 21.54 -23.30 -20.69
N CYS A 103 20.75 -22.91 -21.68
CA CYS A 103 19.31 -23.07 -21.71
C CYS A 103 18.90 -23.98 -22.86
N LYS A 104 18.39 -25.18 -22.55
CA LYS A 104 17.80 -26.07 -23.54
C LYS A 104 16.52 -25.47 -24.14
N PRO A 105 16.13 -25.85 -25.37
CA PRO A 105 14.99 -25.26 -26.06
C PRO A 105 13.66 -25.37 -25.29
N GLU A 106 13.44 -26.43 -24.51
CA GLU A 106 12.23 -26.63 -23.70
C GLU A 106 12.03 -25.55 -22.61
N TYR A 107 13.13 -24.91 -22.20
CA TYR A 107 13.19 -23.81 -21.25
C TYR A 107 13.44 -22.44 -21.91
N ALA A 108 13.55 -22.41 -23.24
CA ALA A 108 13.76 -21.22 -24.07
C ALA A 108 12.60 -21.03 -25.08
N TYR A 109 12.89 -21.03 -26.39
CA TYR A 109 11.91 -20.77 -27.46
C TYR A 109 11.38 -22.03 -28.16
N GLY A 110 11.75 -23.22 -27.68
CA GLY A 110 11.24 -24.51 -28.18
C GLY A 110 11.43 -24.73 -29.68
N SER A 111 10.54 -25.53 -30.27
CA SER A 111 10.55 -25.85 -31.69
C SER A 111 10.14 -24.70 -32.61
N ALA A 112 9.55 -23.64 -32.08
CA ALA A 112 9.20 -22.45 -32.85
C ALA A 112 10.41 -21.54 -33.10
N GLY A 113 11.34 -21.46 -32.15
CA GLY A 113 12.42 -20.47 -32.19
C GLY A 113 11.90 -19.03 -32.05
N SER A 114 12.71 -18.06 -32.46
CA SER A 114 12.34 -16.64 -32.57
C SER A 114 13.00 -16.01 -33.81
N PRO A 115 12.38 -16.19 -34.99
CA PRO A 115 12.94 -15.69 -36.24
C PRO A 115 13.10 -14.17 -36.27
N PRO A 116 14.14 -13.63 -36.95
CA PRO A 116 15.18 -14.35 -37.70
C PRO A 116 16.38 -14.79 -36.85
N LYS A 117 16.43 -14.40 -35.57
CA LYS A 117 17.64 -14.47 -34.74
C LYS A 117 17.87 -15.83 -34.08
N ILE A 118 16.79 -16.51 -33.69
CA ILE A 118 16.85 -17.76 -32.93
C ILE A 118 16.19 -18.87 -33.74
N PRO A 119 16.92 -19.91 -34.15
CA PRO A 119 16.35 -21.00 -34.91
C PRO A 119 15.48 -21.94 -34.03
N PRO A 120 14.65 -22.79 -34.66
CA PRO A 120 13.96 -23.90 -33.98
C PRO A 120 14.89 -24.79 -33.16
N ASN A 121 14.45 -25.20 -31.97
CA ASN A 121 15.17 -26.12 -31.07
C ASN A 121 16.57 -25.65 -30.66
N ALA A 122 16.83 -24.35 -30.68
CA ALA A 122 18.12 -23.80 -30.31
C ALA A 122 18.39 -23.94 -28.80
N THR A 123 19.60 -24.40 -28.47
CA THR A 123 20.17 -24.19 -27.13
C THR A 123 20.78 -22.80 -27.08
N LEU A 124 20.44 -22.04 -26.04
CA LEU A 124 20.90 -20.66 -25.86
C LEU A 124 21.90 -20.57 -24.72
N ILE A 125 22.84 -19.67 -24.85
CA ILE A 125 23.80 -19.33 -23.80
C ILE A 125 23.60 -17.88 -23.44
N PHE A 126 23.39 -17.61 -22.16
CA PHE A 126 23.30 -16.26 -21.63
C PHE A 126 24.39 -16.03 -20.62
N GLU A 127 25.12 -14.93 -20.74
CA GLU A 127 25.83 -14.35 -19.62
C GLU A 127 24.92 -13.32 -18.97
N VAL A 128 24.65 -13.44 -17.67
CA VAL A 128 23.73 -12.58 -16.92
C VAL A 128 24.44 -12.01 -15.71
N GLU A 129 24.32 -10.70 -15.50
CA GLU A 129 24.84 -9.96 -14.35
C GLU A 129 23.67 -9.37 -13.56
N LEU A 130 23.48 -9.79 -12.31
CA LEU A 130 22.42 -9.27 -11.44
C LEU A 130 22.91 -8.04 -10.68
N PHE A 131 22.29 -6.88 -10.92
CA PHE A 131 22.68 -5.63 -10.24
C PHE A 131 21.84 -5.33 -9.00
N GLU A 132 20.54 -5.58 -9.09
CA GLU A 132 19.61 -5.22 -8.03
C GLU A 132 18.33 -6.05 -8.17
N PHE A 133 17.66 -6.28 -7.05
CA PHE A 133 16.27 -6.68 -7.05
C PHE A 133 15.54 -5.96 -5.92
N ARG A 134 14.24 -5.71 -6.12
CA ARG A 134 13.36 -5.10 -5.13
C ARG A 134 12.05 -5.86 -5.10
N GLY A 135 11.50 -6.02 -3.89
CA GLY A 135 10.15 -6.56 -3.73
C GLY A 135 9.12 -5.68 -4.42
N GLU A 136 7.95 -6.26 -4.67
CA GLU A 136 6.82 -5.58 -5.29
C GLU A 136 6.22 -4.56 -4.33
N ASP A 137 6.06 -3.32 -4.79
CA ASP A 137 5.32 -2.31 -4.04
C ASP A 137 3.82 -2.48 -4.30
N ILE A 138 3.06 -2.76 -3.25
CA ILE A 138 1.61 -2.97 -3.37
C ILE A 138 0.80 -1.71 -3.00
N THR A 139 1.47 -0.57 -2.78
CA THR A 139 0.81 0.69 -2.47
C THR A 139 0.31 1.38 -3.74
N GLU A 140 -0.88 1.97 -3.68
CA GLU A 140 -1.49 2.68 -4.82
C GLU A 140 -0.63 3.84 -5.33
N ASP A 141 0.09 4.50 -4.42
CA ASP A 141 0.95 5.66 -4.72
C ASP A 141 2.40 5.26 -5.08
N GLU A 142 2.74 3.96 -5.12
CA GLU A 142 4.11 3.46 -5.26
C GLU A 142 5.11 4.14 -4.29
N ASP A 143 4.70 4.34 -3.03
CA ASP A 143 5.47 5.10 -2.02
C ASP A 143 6.53 4.25 -1.27
N GLY A 144 6.69 2.99 -1.68
CA GLY A 144 7.53 1.97 -1.06
C GLY A 144 7.09 1.62 0.35
N GLY A 145 5.83 1.87 0.70
CA GLY A 145 5.31 1.77 2.04
C GLY A 145 4.98 0.36 2.47
N ILE A 146 4.58 -0.49 1.53
CA ILE A 146 4.34 -1.92 1.74
C ILE A 146 5.00 -2.68 0.61
N ILE A 147 6.11 -3.33 0.92
CA ILE A 147 6.87 -4.14 -0.03
C ILE A 147 6.58 -5.62 0.20
N ARG A 148 6.07 -6.30 -0.82
CA ARG A 148 5.77 -7.73 -0.85
C ARG A 148 6.93 -8.52 -1.44
N ARG A 149 7.24 -9.67 -0.84
CA ARG A 149 8.07 -10.73 -1.44
C ARG A 149 7.39 -12.07 -1.29
N ILE A 150 7.08 -12.73 -2.42
CA ILE A 150 6.27 -13.95 -2.43
C ILE A 150 7.15 -15.16 -2.11
N ILE A 151 6.77 -15.93 -1.08
CA ILE A 151 7.44 -17.16 -0.66
C ILE A 151 6.82 -18.34 -1.40
N THR A 152 5.50 -18.46 -1.31
CA THR A 152 4.72 -19.49 -2.01
C THR A 152 3.64 -18.80 -2.84
N LYS A 153 3.61 -19.09 -4.13
CA LYS A 153 2.60 -18.54 -5.04
C LYS A 153 1.21 -19.08 -4.70
N GLY A 154 0.21 -18.19 -4.69
CA GLY A 154 -1.18 -18.59 -4.53
C GLY A 154 -1.76 -19.27 -5.77
N GLN A 155 -3.03 -19.61 -5.67
CA GLN A 155 -3.82 -20.25 -6.72
C GLN A 155 -5.03 -19.38 -7.06
N GLY A 156 -5.42 -19.43 -8.33
CA GLY A 156 -6.50 -18.60 -8.86
C GLY A 156 -6.07 -17.16 -9.13
N TYR A 157 -7.06 -16.33 -9.49
CA TYR A 157 -6.85 -14.92 -9.87
C TYR A 157 -7.63 -13.94 -8.99
N SER A 158 -8.55 -14.47 -8.18
CA SER A 158 -9.38 -13.69 -7.27
C SER A 158 -8.58 -13.28 -6.05
N LYS A 159 -8.86 -12.07 -5.54
CA LYS A 159 -8.29 -11.53 -4.32
C LYS A 159 -9.40 -11.09 -3.35
N PRO A 160 -9.14 -11.05 -2.03
CA PRO A 160 -10.08 -10.50 -1.07
C PRO A 160 -10.38 -9.02 -1.37
N ASN A 161 -11.65 -8.62 -1.25
CA ASN A 161 -12.08 -7.21 -1.30
C ASN A 161 -12.42 -6.69 0.10
N GLU A 162 -12.70 -5.38 0.20
CA GLU A 162 -13.13 -4.78 1.46
C GLU A 162 -14.42 -5.46 1.95
N GLY A 163 -14.37 -6.00 3.17
CA GLY A 163 -15.45 -6.78 3.75
C GLY A 163 -15.43 -8.28 3.49
N ALA A 164 -14.48 -8.79 2.71
CA ALA A 164 -14.29 -10.23 2.55
C ALA A 164 -14.01 -10.89 3.90
N ALA A 165 -14.57 -12.08 4.12
CA ALA A 165 -14.20 -12.94 5.23
C ALA A 165 -12.90 -13.67 4.87
N VAL A 166 -11.86 -13.54 5.68
CA VAL A 166 -10.54 -14.11 5.42
C VAL A 166 -10.09 -15.03 6.55
N GLU A 167 -9.37 -16.09 6.19
CA GLU A 167 -8.67 -16.98 7.08
C GLU A 167 -7.17 -16.89 6.79
N VAL A 168 -6.40 -16.43 7.77
CA VAL A 168 -4.98 -16.13 7.62
C VAL A 168 -4.15 -16.68 8.78
N THR A 169 -2.93 -17.09 8.48
CA THR A 169 -1.86 -17.24 9.47
C THR A 169 -0.93 -16.05 9.33
N LEU A 170 -0.61 -15.37 10.44
CA LEU A 170 0.29 -14.23 10.43
C LEU A 170 1.36 -14.36 11.51
N GLU A 171 2.55 -13.88 11.17
CA GLU A 171 3.69 -13.72 12.07
C GLU A 171 4.26 -12.31 11.87
N GLY A 172 4.09 -11.45 12.88
CA GLY A 172 4.61 -10.10 12.93
C GLY A 172 5.94 -10.05 13.68
N SER A 173 6.95 -9.45 13.05
CA SER A 173 8.27 -9.24 13.63
C SER A 173 8.75 -7.79 13.46
N CYS A 174 9.51 -7.32 14.45
CA CYS A 174 10.15 -6.01 14.46
C CYS A 174 11.64 -6.22 14.79
N GLU A 175 12.54 -5.80 13.91
CA GLU A 175 14.00 -5.97 14.09
C GLU A 175 14.42 -7.43 14.42
N GLY A 176 13.69 -8.40 13.87
CA GLY A 176 13.95 -9.83 14.10
C GLY A 176 13.28 -10.42 15.35
N ARG A 177 12.68 -9.60 16.21
CA ARG A 177 11.86 -10.06 17.34
C ARG A 177 10.43 -10.29 16.88
N VAL A 178 9.96 -11.54 16.94
CA VAL A 178 8.55 -11.88 16.77
C VAL A 178 7.74 -11.30 17.93
N PHE A 179 6.66 -10.59 17.64
CA PHE A 179 5.77 -9.97 18.64
C PHE A 179 4.32 -10.40 18.51
N ASP A 180 3.93 -10.99 17.37
CA ASP A 180 2.58 -11.49 17.11
C ASP A 180 2.68 -12.74 16.23
N GLU A 181 2.04 -13.83 16.63
CA GLU A 181 1.97 -15.07 15.86
C GLU A 181 0.62 -15.73 16.14
N ARG A 182 -0.29 -15.67 15.17
CA ARG A 182 -1.68 -16.11 15.34
C ARG A 182 -2.29 -16.59 14.03
N GLU A 183 -3.29 -17.46 14.17
CA GLU A 183 -4.27 -17.75 13.13
C GLU A 183 -5.54 -16.95 13.40
N LEU A 184 -6.03 -16.24 12.38
CA LEU A 184 -7.19 -15.35 12.51
C LEU A 184 -8.22 -15.65 11.43
N LYS A 185 -9.49 -15.57 11.83
CA LYS A 185 -10.65 -15.50 10.93
C LYS A 185 -11.37 -14.19 11.21
N PHE A 186 -11.39 -13.29 10.24
CA PHE A 186 -11.97 -11.96 10.40
C PHE A 186 -12.44 -11.38 9.08
N GLU A 187 -13.16 -10.25 9.13
CA GLU A 187 -13.57 -9.51 7.94
C GLU A 187 -12.58 -8.39 7.64
N ILE A 188 -12.18 -8.26 6.38
CA ILE A 188 -11.37 -7.12 5.93
C ILE A 188 -12.11 -5.81 6.22
N GLY A 189 -11.42 -4.88 6.85
CA GLY A 189 -11.95 -3.66 7.47
C GLY A 189 -12.04 -3.75 9.00
N ASP A 190 -11.74 -4.90 9.60
CA ASP A 190 -11.80 -5.14 11.04
C ASP A 190 -10.44 -5.46 11.72
N GLY A 191 -9.33 -5.32 10.99
CA GLY A 191 -8.01 -5.63 11.53
C GLY A 191 -7.62 -4.79 12.75
N GLU A 192 -8.01 -3.51 12.79
CA GLU A 192 -7.63 -2.59 13.89
C GLU A 192 -8.10 -3.10 15.27
N ASN A 193 -9.30 -3.69 15.37
CA ASN A 193 -9.83 -4.22 16.64
C ASN A 193 -9.11 -5.49 17.11
N LEU A 194 -8.44 -6.18 16.19
CA LEU A 194 -7.60 -7.35 16.46
C LEU A 194 -6.14 -6.97 16.76
N GLY A 195 -5.85 -5.66 16.80
CA GLY A 195 -4.51 -5.11 17.00
C GLY A 195 -3.65 -5.13 15.73
N LEU A 196 -4.23 -5.37 14.56
CA LEU A 196 -3.51 -5.40 13.29
C LEU A 196 -3.33 -3.98 12.74
N PRO A 197 -2.14 -3.63 12.23
CA PRO A 197 -1.95 -2.37 11.54
C PRO A 197 -2.64 -2.38 10.17
N ALA A 198 -3.04 -1.20 9.67
CA ALA A 198 -3.79 -1.07 8.41
C ALA A 198 -3.05 -1.68 7.19
N GLY A 199 -1.72 -1.71 7.21
CA GLY A 199 -0.92 -2.35 6.17
C GLY A 199 -1.12 -3.86 6.06
N VAL A 200 -1.48 -4.55 7.14
CA VAL A 200 -1.77 -6.00 7.12
C VAL A 200 -3.03 -6.30 6.31
N GLU A 201 -4.09 -5.52 6.48
CA GLU A 201 -5.31 -5.72 5.70
C GLU A 201 -5.10 -5.39 4.22
N ARG A 202 -4.34 -4.32 3.92
CA ARG A 202 -3.90 -4.00 2.55
C ARG A 202 -3.08 -5.11 1.92
N ALA A 203 -2.16 -5.70 2.69
CA ALA A 203 -1.37 -6.85 2.26
C ALA A 203 -2.26 -8.04 1.90
N ILE A 204 -3.22 -8.40 2.75
CA ILE A 204 -4.13 -9.52 2.52
C ILE A 204 -4.98 -9.30 1.24
N MET A 205 -5.47 -8.08 0.99
CA MET A 205 -6.21 -7.75 -0.23
C MET A 205 -5.36 -7.85 -1.52
N ALA A 206 -4.03 -7.83 -1.42
CA ALA A 206 -3.14 -8.00 -2.57
C ALA A 206 -2.82 -9.48 -2.88
N MET A 207 -3.18 -10.40 -1.98
CA MET A 207 -2.81 -11.83 -2.03
C MET A 207 -3.83 -12.69 -2.78
N GLU A 208 -3.33 -13.79 -3.33
CA GLU A 208 -4.12 -14.89 -3.91
C GLU A 208 -4.35 -16.00 -2.85
N GLN A 209 -5.38 -16.83 -3.04
CA GLN A 209 -5.66 -17.92 -2.10
C GLN A 209 -4.51 -18.93 -2.06
N GLY A 210 -4.06 -19.31 -0.87
CA GLY A 210 -2.91 -20.19 -0.66
C GLY A 210 -1.55 -19.48 -0.75
N GLU A 211 -1.51 -18.18 -1.09
CA GLU A 211 -0.27 -17.40 -1.13
C GLU A 211 0.34 -17.27 0.27
N GLU A 212 1.66 -17.42 0.34
CA GLU A 212 2.46 -17.10 1.51
C GLU A 212 3.51 -16.06 1.10
N ALA A 213 3.53 -14.92 1.78
CA ALA A 213 4.40 -13.81 1.41
C ALA A 213 4.94 -13.07 2.65
N LEU A 214 6.11 -12.47 2.48
CA LEU A 214 6.73 -11.58 3.45
C LEU A 214 6.47 -10.13 3.03
N PHE A 215 5.87 -9.36 3.93
CA PHE A 215 5.58 -7.94 3.76
C PHE A 215 6.47 -7.10 4.65
N THR A 216 7.11 -6.08 4.10
CA THR A 216 7.84 -5.06 4.86
C THR A 216 7.04 -3.76 4.83
N MET A 217 6.61 -3.30 5.99
CA MET A 217 5.70 -2.17 6.15
C MET A 217 6.40 -1.00 6.84
N LYS A 218 6.47 0.13 6.15
CA LYS A 218 6.95 1.40 6.72
C LYS A 218 5.97 1.93 7.78
N PRO A 219 6.38 2.87 8.65
CA PRO A 219 5.56 3.39 9.74
C PRO A 219 4.17 3.89 9.34
N LYS A 220 4.04 4.50 8.14
CA LYS A 220 2.77 4.97 7.56
C LYS A 220 1.69 3.86 7.50
N TYR A 221 2.09 2.62 7.27
CA TYR A 221 1.21 1.46 7.13
C TYR A 221 1.29 0.49 8.32
N ALA A 222 2.16 0.78 9.30
CA ALA A 222 2.35 0.01 10.52
C ALA A 222 1.63 0.69 11.71
N PHE A 223 2.28 0.77 12.88
CA PHE A 223 1.76 1.46 14.07
C PHE A 223 2.10 2.97 14.12
N GLY A 224 2.57 3.56 13.01
CA GLY A 224 2.88 4.99 12.92
C GLY A 224 3.97 5.46 13.88
N ASN A 225 3.96 6.77 14.15
CA ASN A 225 4.93 7.42 15.04
C ASN A 225 4.64 7.18 16.53
N ALA A 226 3.45 6.69 16.87
CA ALA A 226 3.10 6.34 18.25
C ALA A 226 3.73 4.99 18.66
N GLY A 227 3.93 4.09 17.70
CA GLY A 227 4.35 2.72 17.98
C GLY A 227 3.22 1.92 18.65
N ASN A 228 3.58 0.83 19.31
CA ASN A 228 2.63 0.00 20.04
C ASN A 228 3.23 -0.48 21.36
N SER A 229 2.75 0.08 22.48
CA SER A 229 3.25 -0.25 23.80
C SER A 229 2.98 -1.69 24.22
N ASN A 230 1.86 -2.29 23.80
CA ASN A 230 1.53 -3.67 24.15
C ASN A 230 2.53 -4.67 23.55
N TYR A 231 3.05 -4.36 22.37
CA TYR A 231 4.04 -5.18 21.67
C TYR A 231 5.49 -4.71 21.88
N ASN A 232 5.71 -3.66 22.69
CA ASN A 232 6.99 -2.99 22.84
C ASN A 232 7.61 -2.56 21.50
N ILE A 233 6.78 -1.98 20.62
CA ILE A 233 7.20 -1.49 19.31
C ILE A 233 7.41 0.03 19.40
N PRO A 234 8.61 0.53 19.08
CA PRO A 234 8.87 1.97 19.12
C PRO A 234 8.11 2.71 18.02
N GLY A 235 7.88 4.00 18.25
CA GLY A 235 7.34 4.89 17.24
C GLY A 235 8.25 4.98 16.01
N GLY A 236 7.67 4.97 14.82
CA GLY A 236 8.44 5.02 13.58
C GLY A 236 9.12 3.70 13.20
N ALA A 237 8.75 2.59 13.83
CA ALA A 237 9.28 1.27 13.49
C ALA A 237 8.76 0.76 12.14
N THR A 238 9.65 0.12 11.38
CA THR A 238 9.31 -0.70 10.21
C THR A 238 9.01 -2.12 10.68
N LEU A 239 7.89 -2.68 10.25
CA LEU A 239 7.46 -4.03 10.62
C LEU A 239 7.63 -5.00 9.47
N LYS A 240 7.86 -6.27 9.80
CA LYS A 240 7.82 -7.38 8.85
C LYS A 240 6.69 -8.32 9.24
N TYR A 241 5.81 -8.62 8.29
CA TYR A 241 4.74 -9.59 8.47
C TYR A 241 4.91 -10.73 7.47
N LYS A 242 5.03 -11.95 7.98
CA LYS A 242 4.88 -13.15 7.15
C LYS A 242 3.41 -13.56 7.22
N ILE A 243 2.73 -13.54 6.09
CA ILE A 243 1.29 -13.79 6.01
C ILE A 243 1.05 -14.95 5.06
N LYS A 244 0.20 -15.90 5.47
CA LYS A 244 -0.34 -16.95 4.63
C LYS A 244 -1.85 -16.78 4.53
N LEU A 245 -2.35 -16.55 3.33
CA LEU A 245 -3.78 -16.48 3.06
C LEU A 245 -4.30 -17.90 2.81
N VAL A 246 -4.99 -18.48 3.80
CA VAL A 246 -5.47 -19.87 3.73
C VAL A 246 -6.71 -19.96 2.84
N ALA A 247 -7.70 -19.12 3.11
CA ALA A 247 -8.97 -19.06 2.39
C ALA A 247 -9.61 -17.68 2.53
N PHE A 248 -10.49 -17.34 1.59
CA PHE A 248 -11.35 -16.16 1.74
C PHE A 248 -12.67 -16.32 0.98
N GLU A 249 -13.66 -15.56 1.41
CA GLU A 249 -14.94 -15.38 0.73
C GLU A 249 -15.14 -13.88 0.47
N LYS A 250 -15.28 -13.49 -0.80
CA LYS A 250 -15.45 -12.08 -1.17
C LYS A 250 -16.78 -11.54 -0.63
N ALA A 251 -16.76 -10.28 -0.21
CA ALA A 251 -18.01 -9.55 -0.07
C ALA A 251 -18.64 -9.36 -1.46
N LYS A 252 -19.96 -9.57 -1.56
CA LYS A 252 -20.71 -9.25 -2.78
C LYS A 252 -20.69 -7.75 -3.02
N GLU A 253 -20.42 -7.37 -4.27
CA GLU A 253 -20.47 -5.98 -4.70
C GLU A 253 -21.91 -5.53 -4.94
N SER A 254 -22.15 -4.22 -4.94
CA SER A 254 -23.52 -3.70 -5.07
C SER A 254 -24.22 -4.15 -6.35
N TRP A 255 -23.50 -4.26 -7.46
CA TRP A 255 -24.08 -4.67 -8.75
C TRP A 255 -24.31 -6.19 -8.89
N GLU A 256 -23.71 -7.00 -8.02
CA GLU A 256 -23.86 -8.46 -8.04
C GLU A 256 -25.14 -8.92 -7.32
N MET A 257 -25.76 -8.03 -6.54
CA MET A 257 -26.99 -8.32 -5.79
C MET A 257 -28.21 -7.76 -6.50
N ASN A 258 -29.28 -8.55 -6.56
CA ASN A 258 -30.59 -8.03 -6.96
C ASN A 258 -31.22 -7.19 -5.82
N THR A 259 -32.29 -6.46 -6.13
CA THR A 259 -32.99 -5.62 -5.16
C THR A 259 -33.42 -6.35 -3.89
N ALA A 260 -33.96 -7.57 -4.01
CA ALA A 260 -34.43 -8.34 -2.86
C ALA A 260 -33.25 -8.73 -1.95
N GLU A 261 -32.15 -9.20 -2.54
CA GLU A 261 -30.89 -9.49 -1.83
C GLU A 261 -30.34 -8.23 -1.16
N LYS A 262 -30.34 -7.07 -1.84
CA LYS A 262 -29.88 -5.80 -1.25
C LYS A 262 -30.68 -5.42 -0.01
N LEU A 263 -32.01 -5.57 -0.04
CA LEU A 263 -32.88 -5.25 1.10
C LEU A 263 -32.67 -6.21 2.28
N GLU A 264 -32.51 -7.49 1.99
CA GLU A 264 -32.22 -8.52 2.99
C GLU A 264 -30.84 -8.30 3.63
N GLN A 265 -29.79 -8.16 2.81
CA GLN A 265 -28.43 -7.89 3.27
C GLN A 265 -28.35 -6.57 4.04
N SER A 266 -29.04 -5.52 3.58
CA SER A 266 -29.12 -4.24 4.30
C SER A 266 -29.72 -4.40 5.70
N SER A 267 -30.68 -5.30 5.88
CA SER A 267 -31.27 -5.59 7.18
C SER A 267 -30.28 -6.32 8.10
N ILE A 268 -29.57 -7.32 7.58
CA ILE A 268 -28.54 -8.09 8.30
C ILE A 268 -27.39 -7.17 8.75
N VAL A 269 -26.81 -6.39 7.84
CA VAL A 269 -25.68 -5.49 8.18
C VAL A 269 -26.12 -4.35 9.11
N LYS A 270 -27.38 -3.91 9.05
CA LYS A 270 -27.92 -2.93 10.02
C LYS A 270 -27.92 -3.51 11.44
N GLU A 271 -28.36 -4.75 11.60
CA GLU A 271 -28.36 -5.45 12.89
C GLU A 271 -26.93 -5.65 13.40
N LYS A 272 -26.03 -6.11 12.53
CA LYS A 272 -24.60 -6.27 12.83
C LYS A 272 -23.95 -4.94 13.25
N GLY A 273 -24.19 -3.86 12.51
CA GLY A 273 -23.72 -2.52 12.85
C GLY A 273 -24.27 -2.04 14.20
N THR A 274 -25.52 -2.38 14.51
CA THR A 274 -26.14 -2.04 15.80
C THR A 274 -25.51 -2.81 16.95
N GLN A 275 -25.16 -4.07 16.72
CA GLN A 275 -24.42 -4.88 17.69
C GLN A 275 -23.03 -4.28 17.96
N TYR A 276 -22.28 -3.94 16.91
CA TYR A 276 -20.98 -3.26 17.06
C TYR A 276 -21.10 -1.92 17.78
N PHE A 277 -22.16 -1.15 17.49
CA PHE A 277 -22.41 0.11 18.19
C PHE A 277 -22.62 -0.10 19.70
N LYS A 278 -23.36 -1.15 20.10
CA LYS A 278 -23.58 -1.51 21.50
C LYS A 278 -22.29 -1.96 22.19
N GLU A 279 -21.43 -2.68 21.47
CA GLU A 279 -20.11 -3.11 21.95
C GLU A 279 -19.08 -1.96 22.03
N GLY A 280 -19.45 -0.74 21.63
CA GLY A 280 -18.55 0.42 21.62
C GLY A 280 -17.62 0.47 20.41
N LYS A 281 -17.76 -0.45 19.45
CA LYS A 281 -16.92 -0.56 18.24
C LYS A 281 -17.46 0.33 17.12
N TYR A 282 -17.45 1.65 17.35
CA TYR A 282 -18.12 2.62 16.48
C TYR A 282 -17.56 2.71 15.06
N LYS A 283 -16.25 2.44 14.85
CA LYS A 283 -15.64 2.41 13.51
C LYS A 283 -16.25 1.29 12.67
N GLN A 284 -16.31 0.07 13.18
CA GLN A 284 -16.92 -1.07 12.48
C GLN A 284 -18.41 -0.82 12.19
N ALA A 285 -19.14 -0.31 13.19
CA ALA A 285 -20.55 0.04 13.01
C ALA A 285 -20.72 1.02 11.84
N SER A 286 -19.84 2.02 11.73
CA SER A 286 -19.84 2.97 10.62
C SER A 286 -19.63 2.30 9.26
N VAL A 287 -18.75 1.30 9.16
CA VAL A 287 -18.51 0.53 7.92
C VAL A 287 -19.76 -0.23 7.51
N GLN A 288 -20.43 -0.90 8.45
CA GLN A 288 -21.67 -1.64 8.16
C GLN A 288 -22.79 -0.71 7.66
N TYR A 289 -22.96 0.46 8.29
CA TYR A 289 -23.96 1.43 7.84
C TYR A 289 -23.60 2.07 6.49
N LYS A 290 -22.32 2.29 6.19
CA LYS A 290 -21.87 2.77 4.86
C LYS A 290 -22.21 1.78 3.75
N ARG A 291 -22.16 0.47 4.00
CA ARG A 291 -22.58 -0.55 3.00
C ARG A 291 -24.04 -0.39 2.61
N ILE A 292 -24.94 -0.18 3.59
CA ILE A 292 -26.37 0.05 3.32
C ILE A 292 -26.57 1.26 2.42
N VAL A 293 -25.88 2.37 2.72
CA VAL A 293 -25.95 3.58 1.91
C VAL A 293 -25.47 3.28 0.50
N SER A 294 -24.28 2.68 0.35
CA SER A 294 -23.72 2.33 -0.95
C SER A 294 -24.64 1.43 -1.78
N TRP A 295 -25.31 0.46 -1.16
CA TRP A 295 -26.16 -0.49 -1.89
C TRP A 295 -27.47 0.11 -2.36
N LEU A 296 -28.04 1.05 -1.60
CA LEU A 296 -29.39 1.56 -1.82
C LEU A 296 -29.44 2.96 -2.45
N GLU A 297 -28.37 3.76 -2.35
CA GLU A 297 -28.37 5.18 -2.76
C GLU A 297 -28.81 5.42 -4.21
N HIS A 298 -28.46 4.51 -5.11
CA HIS A 298 -28.72 4.64 -6.55
C HIS A 298 -29.83 3.71 -7.07
N GLU A 299 -30.53 3.00 -6.19
CA GLU A 299 -31.63 2.11 -6.59
C GLU A 299 -32.86 2.92 -7.02
N SER A 300 -33.37 2.63 -8.22
CA SER A 300 -34.54 3.29 -8.80
C SER A 300 -35.45 2.27 -9.49
N GLY A 301 -36.73 2.61 -9.70
CA GLY A 301 -37.70 1.70 -10.33
C GLY A 301 -38.17 0.55 -9.42
N LEU A 302 -38.10 0.75 -8.11
CA LEU A 302 -38.56 -0.20 -7.09
C LEU A 302 -40.10 -0.26 -7.03
N SER A 303 -40.63 -1.39 -6.54
CA SER A 303 -42.04 -1.48 -6.16
C SER A 303 -42.35 -0.50 -5.02
N GLU A 304 -43.60 -0.06 -4.86
CA GLU A 304 -43.96 0.91 -3.81
C GLU A 304 -43.63 0.37 -2.39
N GLU A 305 -43.73 -0.94 -2.19
CA GLU A 305 -43.39 -1.60 -0.92
C GLU A 305 -41.87 -1.62 -0.67
N ASP A 306 -41.11 -2.01 -1.69
CA ASP A 306 -39.64 -2.08 -1.61
C ASP A 306 -39.01 -0.70 -1.50
N GLU A 307 -39.59 0.30 -2.16
CA GLU A 307 -39.15 1.70 -2.05
C GLU A 307 -39.33 2.21 -0.61
N LYS A 308 -40.45 1.89 0.04
CA LYS A 308 -40.67 2.23 1.47
C LYS A 308 -39.65 1.54 2.37
N LYS A 309 -39.38 0.25 2.14
CA LYS A 309 -38.36 -0.51 2.89
C LYS A 309 -36.95 0.06 2.68
N ALA A 310 -36.56 0.32 1.44
CA ALA A 310 -35.26 0.89 1.10
C ALA A 310 -35.06 2.26 1.77
N LYS A 311 -36.04 3.16 1.66
CA LYS A 311 -36.00 4.49 2.29
C LYS A 311 -35.90 4.39 3.81
N ALA A 312 -36.61 3.47 4.44
CA ALA A 312 -36.52 3.25 5.89
C ALA A 312 -35.14 2.74 6.32
N LEU A 313 -34.53 1.83 5.56
CA LEU A 313 -33.19 1.30 5.81
C LEU A 313 -32.11 2.38 5.60
N GLN A 314 -32.19 3.14 4.52
CA GLN A 314 -31.29 4.29 4.27
C GLN A 314 -31.38 5.31 5.40
N LEU A 315 -32.60 5.68 5.80
CA LEU A 315 -32.85 6.60 6.92
C LEU A 315 -32.17 6.11 8.21
N ALA A 316 -32.35 4.83 8.55
CA ALA A 316 -31.73 4.24 9.73
C ALA A 316 -30.19 4.23 9.61
N ALA A 317 -29.66 3.89 8.44
CA ALA A 317 -28.22 3.85 8.19
C ALA A 317 -27.56 5.23 8.34
N HIS A 318 -28.11 6.28 7.73
CA HIS A 318 -27.57 7.64 7.85
C HIS A 318 -27.59 8.16 9.29
N LEU A 319 -28.70 7.96 10.00
CA LEU A 319 -28.83 8.39 11.40
C LEU A 319 -27.84 7.66 12.32
N ASN A 320 -27.69 6.35 12.14
CA ASN A 320 -26.77 5.55 12.94
C ASN A 320 -25.31 5.86 12.58
N LEU A 321 -25.00 6.09 11.30
CA LEU A 321 -23.69 6.50 10.83
C LEU A 321 -23.28 7.85 11.45
N ALA A 322 -24.20 8.81 11.49
CA ALA A 322 -24.02 10.09 12.16
C ALA A 322 -23.70 9.91 13.65
N MET A 323 -24.42 9.02 14.33
CA MET A 323 -24.16 8.69 15.73
C MET A 323 -22.79 8.03 15.93
N CYS A 324 -22.34 7.18 15.00
CA CYS A 324 -21.00 6.59 15.05
C CYS A 324 -19.93 7.70 14.98
N PHE A 325 -20.02 8.61 14.02
CA PHE A 325 -19.06 9.71 13.90
C PHE A 325 -19.07 10.68 15.09
N LEU A 326 -20.24 10.90 15.69
CA LEU A 326 -20.36 11.66 16.93
C LEU A 326 -19.63 11.00 18.11
N LYS A 327 -19.65 9.67 18.18
CA LYS A 327 -18.93 8.89 19.20
C LYS A 327 -17.42 8.83 18.92
N LEU A 328 -17.02 8.80 17.64
CA LEU A 328 -15.62 8.83 17.21
C LEU A 328 -14.98 10.22 17.29
N GLN A 329 -15.75 11.26 17.63
CA GLN A 329 -15.28 12.65 17.66
C GLN A 329 -14.80 13.16 16.29
N GLU A 330 -15.43 12.69 15.20
CA GLU A 330 -15.16 13.10 13.83
C GLU A 330 -16.32 13.94 13.27
N PRO A 331 -16.52 15.18 13.74
CA PRO A 331 -17.74 15.93 13.43
C PRO A 331 -17.82 16.38 11.96
N ASN A 332 -16.70 16.46 11.24
CA ASN A 332 -16.69 16.76 9.80
C ASN A 332 -17.34 15.63 9.00
N GLN A 333 -17.01 14.37 9.31
CA GLN A 333 -17.60 13.21 8.65
C GLN A 333 -19.10 13.07 8.98
N CYS A 334 -19.49 13.38 10.23
CA CYS A 334 -20.90 13.49 10.64
C CYS A 334 -21.69 14.45 9.75
N ILE A 335 -21.14 15.64 9.47
CA ILE A 335 -21.81 16.66 8.66
C ILE A 335 -21.91 16.19 7.22
N CYS A 336 -20.81 15.71 6.62
CA CYS A 336 -20.82 15.22 5.24
C CYS A 336 -21.85 14.10 5.03
N ALA A 337 -21.91 13.13 5.95
CA ALA A 337 -22.87 12.03 5.86
C ALA A 337 -24.34 12.44 6.00
N ASN A 338 -24.63 13.60 6.60
CA ASN A 338 -25.99 14.10 6.81
C ASN A 338 -26.42 15.20 5.83
N ILE A 339 -25.50 15.89 5.14
CA ILE A 339 -25.87 17.00 4.25
C ILE A 339 -26.75 16.50 3.09
N SER A 340 -26.30 15.46 2.37
CA SER A 340 -27.08 14.85 1.29
C SER A 340 -28.42 14.32 1.81
N PHE A 341 -28.41 13.73 3.01
CA PHE A 341 -29.61 13.18 3.65
C PHE A 341 -30.63 14.24 4.05
N VAL A 342 -30.21 15.37 4.66
CA VAL A 342 -31.12 16.46 5.06
C VAL A 342 -31.72 17.17 3.84
N GLN A 343 -31.02 17.18 2.71
CA GLN A 343 -31.55 17.68 1.44
C GLN A 343 -32.68 16.76 0.91
N LEU A 344 -32.51 15.45 1.01
CA LEU A 344 -33.52 14.47 0.58
C LEU A 344 -34.69 14.35 1.57
N TYR A 345 -34.45 14.52 2.86
CA TYR A 345 -35.46 14.40 3.93
C TYR A 345 -35.52 15.65 4.82
N PRO A 346 -35.96 16.81 4.27
CA PRO A 346 -35.94 18.08 4.98
C PRO A 346 -36.88 18.12 6.19
N ALA A 347 -37.85 17.21 6.29
CA ALA A 347 -38.75 17.12 7.44
C ALA A 347 -38.12 16.40 8.66
N ASN A 348 -36.98 15.73 8.50
CA ASN A 348 -36.38 14.94 9.58
C ASN A 348 -35.69 15.83 10.63
N LYS A 349 -36.36 16.00 11.78
CA LYS A 349 -35.86 16.81 12.90
C LYS A 349 -34.61 16.23 13.57
N ALA A 350 -34.47 14.90 13.60
CA ALA A 350 -33.33 14.24 14.24
C ALA A 350 -32.03 14.50 13.46
N ALA A 351 -32.05 14.32 12.13
CA ALA A 351 -30.92 14.61 11.27
C ALA A 351 -30.50 16.09 11.35
N LYS A 352 -31.47 17.02 11.29
CA LYS A 352 -31.21 18.45 11.48
C LYS A 352 -30.57 18.77 12.83
N SER A 353 -31.07 18.17 13.90
CA SER A 353 -30.55 18.39 15.26
C SER A 353 -29.11 17.87 15.41
N GLN A 354 -28.81 16.71 14.82
CA GLN A 354 -27.46 16.15 14.78
C GLN A 354 -26.48 17.05 14.01
N VAL A 355 -26.87 17.58 12.86
CA VAL A 355 -26.03 18.52 12.09
C VAL A 355 -25.72 19.78 12.89
N VAL A 356 -26.72 20.39 13.52
CA VAL A 356 -26.52 21.58 14.38
C VAL A 356 -25.60 21.26 15.56
N PHE A 357 -25.75 20.07 16.16
CA PHE A 357 -24.86 19.64 17.24
C PHE A 357 -23.42 19.41 16.77
N CYS A 358 -23.21 18.76 15.61
CA CYS A 358 -21.90 18.58 15.00
C CYS A 358 -21.24 19.94 14.67
N GLN A 359 -21.99 20.90 14.12
CA GLN A 359 -21.51 22.26 13.85
C GLN A 359 -21.09 23.00 15.12
N LYS A 360 -21.87 22.88 16.20
CA LYS A 360 -21.52 23.48 17.49
C LYS A 360 -20.21 22.90 18.05
N ARG A 361 -20.05 21.57 18.01
CA ARG A 361 -18.81 20.90 18.43
C ARG A 361 -17.60 21.31 17.62
N ILE A 362 -17.73 21.47 16.30
CA ILE A 362 -16.65 21.97 15.45
C ILE A 362 -16.25 23.38 15.89
N LYS A 363 -17.23 24.26 16.10
CA LYS A 363 -16.97 25.62 16.55
C LYS A 363 -16.23 25.65 17.90
N GLU A 364 -16.68 24.85 18.86
CA GLU A 364 -16.03 24.72 20.17
C GLU A 364 -14.60 24.17 20.04
N GLN A 365 -14.37 23.19 19.16
CA GLN A 365 -13.03 22.65 18.91
C GLN A 365 -12.13 23.71 18.27
N HIS A 366 -12.62 24.45 17.28
CA HIS A 366 -11.88 25.54 16.65
C HIS A 366 -11.55 26.66 17.65
N GLU A 367 -12.46 26.98 18.59
CA GLU A 367 -12.21 27.94 19.66
C GLU A 367 -11.13 27.44 20.64
N LYS A 368 -11.16 26.16 21.02
CA LYS A 368 -10.10 25.53 21.84
C LYS A 368 -8.76 25.51 21.11
N ASP A 369 -8.75 25.11 19.85
CA ASP A 369 -7.54 25.09 19.03
C ASP A 369 -6.97 26.50 18.92
N LYS A 370 -7.82 27.51 18.66
CA LYS A 370 -7.40 28.92 18.63
C LYS A 370 -6.75 29.36 19.95
N LEU A 371 -7.28 28.94 21.10
CA LEU A 371 -6.69 29.20 22.42
C LEU A 371 -5.38 28.44 22.63
N ILE A 372 -5.30 27.18 22.21
CA ILE A 372 -4.08 26.35 22.29
C ILE A 372 -2.97 26.96 21.42
N TYR A 373 -3.27 27.33 20.18
CA TYR A 373 -2.31 27.95 19.26
C TYR A 373 -1.91 29.36 19.72
N ALA A 374 -2.83 30.15 20.27
CA ALA A 374 -2.51 31.44 20.88
C ALA A 374 -1.54 31.29 22.07
N ASN A 375 -1.78 30.29 22.92
CA ASN A 375 -0.95 30.00 24.09
C ASN A 375 0.36 29.27 23.72
N MET A 376 0.42 28.57 22.60
CA MET A 376 1.65 27.91 22.12
C MET A 376 2.73 28.93 21.79
N PHE A 377 2.40 30.03 21.11
CA PHE A 377 3.37 31.10 20.82
C PHE A 377 3.94 31.73 22.09
N GLN A 378 3.10 31.96 23.09
CA GLN A 378 3.52 32.51 24.37
C GLN A 378 4.42 31.52 25.13
N LYS A 379 4.09 30.23 25.10
CA LYS A 379 4.93 29.16 25.67
C LYS A 379 6.26 28.95 24.94
N PHE A 380 6.27 29.07 23.61
CA PHE A 380 7.52 29.03 22.82
C PHE A 380 8.37 30.26 23.13
N ALA A 381 7.78 31.45 23.23
CA ALA A 381 8.47 32.67 23.64
C ALA A 381 9.01 32.60 25.09
N GLU A 382 8.27 32.02 26.03
CA GLU A 382 8.70 31.76 27.42
C GLU A 382 9.83 30.72 27.50
N ARG A 383 9.82 29.72 26.60
CA ARG A 383 10.88 28.72 26.52
C ARG A 383 12.16 29.30 25.92
N ASP A 384 12.06 30.08 24.85
CA ASP A 384 13.21 30.77 24.24
C ASP A 384 13.82 31.82 25.19
N SER A 385 12.99 32.51 25.97
CA SER A 385 13.48 33.41 27.03
C SER A 385 14.14 32.66 28.18
N LYS A 386 13.62 31.51 28.63
CA LYS A 386 14.31 30.66 29.63
C LYS A 386 15.62 30.05 29.13
N VAL A 387 15.72 29.71 27.84
CA VAL A 387 16.98 29.25 27.22
C VAL A 387 18.00 30.39 27.09
N CYS A 388 17.57 31.62 26.78
CA CYS A 388 18.42 32.81 26.78
C CYS A 388 18.95 33.17 28.18
N PHE A 389 18.14 33.00 29.24
CA PHE A 389 18.57 33.32 30.61
C PHE A 389 19.60 32.35 31.18
N LEU A 390 19.69 31.12 30.66
CA LEU A 390 20.69 30.13 31.09
C LEU A 390 22.05 30.26 30.40
N GLN A 391 22.21 31.19 29.44
CA GLN A 391 23.43 31.31 28.62
C GLN A 391 24.16 32.66 28.69
N CYS A 392 23.72 33.64 29.49
CA CYS A 392 24.43 34.93 29.59
C CYS A 392 25.24 35.08 30.90
N PRO A 393 26.59 35.12 30.86
CA PRO A 393 27.39 35.60 31.98
C PRO A 393 27.28 37.14 32.12
N PRO A 394 27.46 37.69 33.33
CA PRO A 394 27.26 39.12 33.57
C PRO A 394 28.44 39.92 33.04
N GLY A 395 28.26 40.57 31.88
CA GLY A 395 29.22 41.55 31.35
C GLY A 395 29.53 41.34 29.87
N GLY A 396 28.64 41.81 28.99
CA GLY A 396 28.90 41.84 27.55
C GLY A 396 27.75 42.49 26.79
N GLY A 397 28.03 43.55 26.05
CA GLY A 397 27.05 44.43 25.40
C GLY A 397 26.07 43.71 24.47
N ILE A 398 24.81 44.13 24.55
CA ILE A 398 23.69 43.61 23.76
C ILE A 398 23.86 44.01 22.29
N ARG A 399 24.16 43.04 21.41
CA ARG A 399 23.80 43.13 19.99
C ARG A 399 22.55 42.29 19.76
N PHE A 400 21.40 42.94 19.67
CA PHE A 400 20.17 42.28 19.18
C PHE A 400 20.39 41.85 17.73
N SER A 401 20.48 40.53 17.50
CA SER A 401 20.51 39.96 16.15
C SER A 401 19.15 40.16 15.48
N THR A 402 19.10 41.05 14.49
CA THR A 402 17.95 41.37 13.64
C THR A 402 17.49 40.22 12.74
N HIS A 403 18.10 39.03 12.84
CA HIS A 403 17.74 37.86 12.05
C HIS A 403 16.59 37.02 12.62
N LEU A 404 16.39 37.00 13.95
CA LEU A 404 15.36 36.16 14.56
C LEU A 404 13.94 36.69 14.29
N THR A 405 13.77 38.01 14.27
CA THR A 405 12.50 38.70 13.98
C THR A 405 12.05 38.56 12.52
N ALA A 406 12.98 38.35 11.58
CA ALA A 406 12.67 38.15 10.17
C ALA A 406 12.14 36.72 9.89
N HIS A 407 12.70 35.70 10.57
CA HIS A 407 12.23 34.32 10.46
C HIS A 407 10.84 34.14 11.08
N LEU A 408 10.58 34.74 12.25
CA LEU A 408 9.27 34.72 12.90
C LEU A 408 8.16 35.38 12.05
N LYS A 409 8.48 36.49 11.35
CA LYS A 409 7.53 37.15 10.44
C LYS A 409 7.23 36.33 9.18
N LYS A 410 8.25 35.67 8.60
CA LYS A 410 8.06 34.75 7.45
C LYS A 410 7.28 33.49 7.84
N PHE A 411 7.51 32.97 9.04
CA PHE A 411 6.79 31.80 9.57
C PHE A 411 5.31 32.12 9.85
N ASN A 412 5.01 33.30 10.38
CA ASN A 412 3.63 33.77 10.57
C ASN A 412 2.90 33.96 9.23
N ALA A 413 3.56 34.53 8.22
CA ALA A 413 2.96 34.70 6.88
C ALA A 413 2.66 33.35 6.20
N PHE A 414 3.53 32.35 6.38
CA PHE A 414 3.34 31.01 5.83
C PHE A 414 2.13 30.29 6.46
N PHE A 415 1.96 30.36 7.79
CA PHE A 415 0.81 29.75 8.47
C PHE A 415 -0.52 30.48 8.25
N LEU A 416 -0.51 31.82 8.14
CA LEU A 416 -1.69 32.57 7.71
C LEU A 416 -2.11 32.19 6.28
N SER A 417 -1.14 31.92 5.39
CA SER A 417 -1.43 31.45 4.03
C SER A 417 -1.97 30.02 4.01
N LEU A 418 -1.51 29.14 4.90
CA LEU A 418 -1.99 27.76 5.02
C LEU A 418 -3.40 27.69 5.62
N SER A 419 -3.69 28.57 6.59
CA SER A 419 -5.02 28.73 7.17
C SER A 419 -6.02 29.34 6.17
N LEU A 420 -5.57 30.29 5.32
CA LEU A 420 -6.37 30.78 4.19
C LEU A 420 -6.58 29.70 3.12
N ALA A 421 -5.58 28.88 2.83
CA ALA A 421 -5.68 27.80 1.84
C ALA A 421 -6.63 26.68 2.30
N LEU A 422 -6.62 26.31 3.59
CA LEU A 422 -7.58 25.35 4.17
C LEU A 422 -9.01 25.89 4.21
N SER A 423 -9.18 27.20 4.37
CA SER A 423 -10.51 27.84 4.34
C SER A 423 -11.03 28.04 2.91
N LEU A 424 -10.14 28.28 1.93
CA LEU A 424 -10.51 28.30 0.51
C LEU A 424 -10.82 26.90 -0.04
N SER A 425 -10.10 25.86 0.36
CA SER A 425 -10.38 24.48 -0.10
C SER A 425 -11.75 24.00 0.36
N LEU A 426 -12.17 24.35 1.59
CA LEU A 426 -13.53 24.09 2.09
C LEU A 426 -14.62 24.86 1.32
N SER A 427 -14.29 26.03 0.76
CA SER A 427 -15.24 26.84 -0.01
C SER A 427 -15.47 26.32 -1.44
N LEU A 428 -14.50 25.61 -2.01
CA LEU A 428 -14.56 25.01 -3.35
C LEU A 428 -15.31 23.68 -3.39
N SER A 429 -15.57 23.05 -2.24
CA SER A 429 -16.34 21.80 -2.11
C SER A 429 -17.85 22.03 -1.91
N LEU A 430 -18.32 23.28 -1.90
CA LEU A 430 -19.73 23.63 -1.71
C LEU A 430 -20.36 24.13 -3.02
N PRO A 431 -21.57 23.67 -3.38
CA PRO A 431 -22.25 24.15 -4.58
C PRO A 431 -22.54 25.66 -4.50
N PRO A 432 -22.52 26.37 -5.64
CA PRO A 432 -22.38 27.83 -5.73
C PRO A 432 -23.46 28.65 -5.00
N HIS A 433 -24.63 28.06 -4.70
CA HIS A 433 -25.72 28.73 -4.00
C HIS A 433 -25.53 28.91 -2.49
N VAL A 434 -24.55 28.24 -1.86
CA VAL A 434 -24.26 28.38 -0.41
C VAL A 434 -23.29 29.54 -0.13
N SER A 435 -22.52 29.98 -1.13
CA SER A 435 -21.49 31.03 -0.99
C SER A 435 -22.01 32.44 -0.66
N ARG A 436 -23.31 32.71 -0.88
CA ARG A 436 -23.90 34.05 -0.70
C ARG A 436 -24.26 34.41 0.74
N LYS A 437 -24.28 33.45 1.68
CA LYS A 437 -24.66 33.71 3.08
C LYS A 437 -23.49 34.00 4.04
N TRP A 438 -22.25 33.94 3.55
CA TRP A 438 -21.02 34.06 4.35
C TRP A 438 -20.16 35.30 4.00
N ARG A 439 -20.72 36.29 3.28
CA ARG A 439 -20.11 37.62 3.06
C ARG A 439 -20.89 38.73 3.75
N GLY A 440 -21.22 38.54 5.02
CA GLY A 440 -21.79 39.55 5.90
C GLY A 440 -20.85 39.81 7.06
#